data_AF-A0A210R262-F1
#
_entry.id   AF-A0A210R262-F1
#
_cell.length_a   1.000
_cell.length_b   1.000
_cell.length_c   1.000
_cell.angle_alpha   90.00
_cell.angle_beta   90.00
_cell.angle_gamma   90.00
#
_symmetry.space_group_name_H-M   'P 1'
#
loop_
_entity.id
_entity.type
_entity.pdbx_description
1 polymer ?
#
loop_
_entity_poly.entity_id
_entity_poly.type
_entity_poly.pdbx_seq_one_letter_code
_entity_poly.pdbx_strand_id
1 'polypeptide(L)'
;MKPRSIRCQTKFVTYYLTEYYCCDGWTETIDGNEVCTKRIPLLHNTVTSYDEVPSLAWRSVSSDEEVIDDRTLPNGVYTAGEFFDIVTTEVDATTIGCGAKRKIWMNDTLPDADGSFHNRTMCVTDADTNNPCKDSFTIAVHNGGSFRVYALETFNSSKYGLENDTVSYCFDLSISRDPCSATIPTSLPGPESHRPGNTDVIQSDAHLSDNWYSVEPYQIVTNSPDLDSPIRCGAKYQLWMNDSFPEVDGKHHLRKLCITDPATSDTCINSVHFTFIKNCDGVFRYFLTSSPKPDSAYCFDIPAIADDPAPDFTPSNVKIDVSLTWIQLGLTSSSLKPSLQFQCSSGHSGLLVRRLLLCGRSLHQYRIRCYCSGSH
;
A
#
# COMPACT_ATOMS: atom_id res chain seq x y z
N MET A 1 50.56 -46.22 -41.33
CA MET A 1 49.22 -45.76 -41.75
C MET A 1 48.51 -45.14 -40.55
N LYS A 2 47.97 -43.92 -40.74
CA LYS A 2 47.03 -43.15 -39.88
C LYS A 2 45.57 -43.53 -40.26
N PRO A 3 44.49 -43.28 -39.48
CA PRO A 3 44.02 -41.94 -39.00
C PRO A 3 43.72 -41.86 -37.48
N ARG A 4 44.01 -40.74 -36.78
CA ARG A 4 43.27 -39.45 -36.59
C ARG A 4 41.99 -39.58 -35.75
N SER A 5 41.98 -39.01 -34.53
CA SER A 5 41.43 -37.69 -34.11
C SER A 5 39.95 -37.78 -33.71
N ILE A 6 39.55 -37.26 -32.54
CA ILE A 6 38.85 -35.96 -32.38
C ILE A 6 39.15 -35.34 -30.98
N ARG A 7 39.29 -34.01 -30.98
CA ARG A 7 39.43 -33.10 -29.84
C ARG A 7 38.09 -32.86 -29.14
N CYS A 8 38.14 -32.43 -27.88
CA CYS A 8 37.48 -31.18 -27.49
C CYS A 8 38.41 -30.38 -26.57
N GLN A 9 38.61 -29.11 -26.92
CA GLN A 9 39.20 -28.07 -26.08
C GLN A 9 38.07 -27.38 -25.33
N THR A 10 38.31 -27.01 -24.08
CA THR A 10 37.85 -25.71 -23.58
C THR A 10 38.83 -25.17 -22.55
N LYS A 11 39.51 -24.10 -22.94
CA LYS A 11 40.19 -23.14 -22.08
C LYS A 11 39.10 -22.29 -21.41
N PHE A 12 39.17 -22.10 -20.10
CA PHE A 12 38.93 -20.79 -19.50
C PHE A 12 39.94 -20.58 -18.37
N VAL A 13 40.75 -19.55 -18.55
CA VAL A 13 41.58 -18.90 -17.53
C VAL A 13 40.84 -17.60 -17.20
N THR A 14 40.64 -17.27 -15.92
CA THR A 14 40.88 -15.93 -15.33
C THR A 14 40.84 -16.06 -13.80
N TYR A 15 41.79 -15.38 -13.16
CA TYR A 15 42.22 -15.45 -11.77
C TYR A 15 41.37 -14.58 -10.83
N TYR A 16 41.27 -14.98 -9.56
CA TYR A 16 41.47 -14.06 -8.44
C TYR A 16 42.44 -14.69 -7.44
N LEU A 17 43.52 -13.97 -7.19
CA LEU A 17 44.56 -14.27 -6.21
C LEU A 17 43.95 -14.36 -4.82
N THR A 18 44.10 -15.51 -4.17
CA THR A 18 44.18 -15.61 -2.72
C THR A 18 45.36 -16.53 -2.43
N GLU A 19 46.33 -16.03 -1.68
CA GLU A 19 47.45 -16.84 -1.20
C GLU A 19 46.90 -18.05 -0.43
N TYR A 20 47.23 -19.26 -0.88
CA TYR A 20 46.81 -20.49 -0.24
C TYR A 20 47.86 -20.90 0.79
N TYR A 21 47.53 -20.75 2.07
CA TYR A 21 48.23 -21.44 3.16
C TYR A 21 47.55 -22.80 3.35
N CYS A 22 48.22 -23.91 3.02
CA CYS A 22 47.72 -25.23 3.41
C CYS A 22 47.99 -25.38 4.93
N CYS A 23 46.93 -25.36 5.75
CA CYS A 23 47.02 -25.67 7.17
C CYS A 23 47.30 -27.18 7.34
N ASP A 24 48.20 -27.51 8.26
CA ASP A 24 48.68 -28.87 8.53
C ASP A 24 47.54 -29.90 8.64
N GLY A 25 47.62 -30.97 7.83
CA GLY A 25 46.98 -32.24 8.17
C GLY A 25 46.32 -33.05 7.04
N TRP A 26 46.09 -32.52 5.84
CA TRP A 26 45.37 -33.27 4.79
C TRP A 26 45.87 -32.96 3.37
N THR A 27 46.73 -33.84 2.84
CA THR A 27 47.07 -33.91 1.42
C THR A 27 46.55 -35.24 0.85
N GLU A 28 45.79 -35.17 -0.24
CA GLU A 28 45.49 -36.35 -1.08
C GLU A 28 46.34 -36.23 -2.36
N THR A 29 46.97 -37.34 -2.77
CA THR A 29 47.78 -37.40 -3.98
C THR A 29 46.96 -38.02 -5.11
N ILE A 30 46.76 -37.29 -6.21
CA ILE A 30 46.11 -37.81 -7.42
C ILE A 30 47.14 -37.76 -8.54
N ASP A 31 47.39 -38.90 -9.19
CA ASP A 31 48.39 -39.08 -10.26
C ASP A 31 49.82 -38.62 -9.91
N GLY A 32 50.22 -38.77 -8.64
CA GLY A 32 51.56 -38.46 -8.17
C GLY A 32 51.85 -36.97 -7.93
N ASN A 33 50.84 -36.11 -8.06
CA ASN A 33 50.92 -34.71 -7.66
C ASN A 33 50.12 -34.48 -6.37
N GLU A 34 50.69 -33.77 -5.40
CA GLU A 34 49.95 -33.27 -4.25
C GLU A 34 49.00 -32.17 -4.74
N VAL A 35 47.70 -32.38 -4.54
CA VAL A 35 46.68 -31.39 -4.85
C VAL A 35 46.01 -31.00 -3.52
N CYS A 36 46.14 -29.74 -3.10
CA CYS A 36 45.30 -29.20 -2.01
C CYS A 36 43.87 -29.09 -2.56
N THR A 37 43.11 -30.20 -2.55
CA THR A 37 41.68 -30.18 -2.82
C THR A 37 40.99 -29.53 -1.63
N LYS A 38 40.52 -28.29 -1.78
CA LYS A 38 39.50 -27.74 -0.90
C LYS A 38 38.30 -28.68 -1.01
N ARG A 39 38.11 -29.57 -0.03
CA ARG A 39 36.75 -30.02 0.29
C ARG A 39 36.05 -28.75 0.74
N ILE A 40 35.50 -28.00 -0.22
CA ILE A 40 34.30 -27.23 0.06
C ILE A 40 33.41 -28.29 0.70
N PRO A 41 33.01 -28.15 1.97
CA PRO A 41 31.98 -29.02 2.50
C PRO A 41 30.88 -28.88 1.47
N LEU A 42 30.71 -29.90 0.65
CA LEU A 42 29.52 -30.04 -0.12
C LEU A 42 28.45 -29.93 0.95
N LEU A 43 27.73 -28.80 0.95
CA LEU A 43 26.49 -28.59 1.66
C LEU A 43 25.51 -29.63 1.09
N HIS A 44 25.79 -30.90 1.34
CA HIS A 44 24.88 -32.03 1.25
C HIS A 44 24.17 -32.22 2.60
N ASN A 45 24.44 -31.36 3.59
CA ASN A 45 23.37 -30.92 4.45
C ASN A 45 22.47 -30.04 3.61
N THR A 46 21.41 -30.65 3.09
CA THR A 46 20.18 -29.95 2.74
C THR A 46 19.81 -29.09 3.94
N VAL A 47 20.22 -27.82 3.93
CA VAL A 47 19.67 -26.83 4.86
C VAL A 47 18.19 -26.78 4.51
N THR A 48 17.38 -27.47 5.30
CA THR A 48 15.96 -27.68 5.01
C THR A 48 15.12 -26.44 5.30
N SER A 49 15.68 -25.45 6.00
CA SER A 49 15.03 -24.17 6.29
C SER A 49 16.06 -23.10 6.63
N TYR A 50 15.88 -21.90 6.11
CA TYR A 50 16.54 -20.68 6.58
C TYR A 50 15.58 -19.96 7.54
N ASP A 51 16.11 -19.18 8.47
CA ASP A 51 15.27 -18.34 9.34
C ASP A 51 14.70 -17.18 8.52
N GLU A 52 13.45 -16.80 8.75
CA GLU A 52 12.88 -15.62 8.11
C GLU A 52 13.41 -14.34 8.77
N VAL A 53 13.61 -13.29 7.97
CA VAL A 53 13.89 -11.96 8.51
C VAL A 53 12.71 -11.54 9.39
N PRO A 54 12.93 -11.18 10.68
CA PRO A 54 11.83 -10.83 11.55
C PRO A 54 11.21 -9.50 11.12
N SER A 55 9.89 -9.37 11.26
CA SER A 55 9.16 -8.12 11.06
C SER A 55 9.30 -7.51 9.65
N LEU A 56 9.34 -8.32 8.60
CA LEU A 56 9.52 -7.87 7.21
C LEU A 56 8.59 -6.72 6.78
N ALA A 57 7.32 -6.74 7.18
CA ALA A 57 6.37 -5.68 6.85
C ALA A 57 6.84 -4.29 7.33
N TRP A 58 7.42 -4.24 8.53
CA TRP A 58 7.94 -3.01 9.14
C TRP A 58 9.26 -2.56 8.54
N ARG A 59 9.92 -3.40 7.74
CA ARG A 59 11.20 -3.08 7.09
C ARG A 59 11.02 -2.42 5.73
N SER A 60 9.79 -2.14 5.31
CA SER A 60 9.45 -1.43 4.07
C SER A 60 9.90 0.02 4.08
N VAL A 61 10.36 0.53 2.93
CA VAL A 61 10.70 1.96 2.75
C VAL A 61 9.53 2.89 3.04
N SER A 62 8.30 2.37 2.97
CA SER A 62 7.07 3.11 3.24
C SER A 62 6.66 3.10 4.72
N SER A 63 7.36 2.34 5.58
CA SER A 63 7.11 2.33 7.01
C SER A 63 7.64 3.62 7.65
N ASP A 64 6.76 4.34 8.33
CA ASP A 64 7.02 5.61 9.01
C ASP A 64 7.19 5.48 10.53
N GLU A 65 7.17 4.26 11.05
CA GLU A 65 7.36 3.97 12.48
C GLU A 65 8.81 3.52 12.77
N GLU A 66 9.38 3.99 13.88
CA GLU A 66 10.72 3.61 14.34
C GLU A 66 10.64 2.42 15.31
N VAL A 67 10.36 1.22 14.78
CA VAL A 67 10.06 0.01 15.57
C VAL A 67 11.08 -1.12 15.41
N ILE A 68 12.07 -0.97 14.53
CA ILE A 68 13.08 -2.00 14.19
C ILE A 68 14.48 -1.52 14.53
N ASP A 69 15.28 -2.42 15.11
CA ASP A 69 16.68 -2.16 15.43
C ASP A 69 17.57 -3.40 15.28
N ASP A 70 18.32 -3.46 14.18
CA ASP A 70 19.20 -4.57 13.79
C ASP A 70 20.53 -4.60 14.53
N ARG A 71 20.74 -3.71 15.49
CA ARG A 71 21.76 -3.92 16.54
C ARG A 71 21.45 -5.16 17.38
N THR A 72 20.18 -5.60 17.38
CA THR A 72 19.72 -6.80 18.09
C THR A 72 19.53 -8.02 17.19
N LEU A 73 19.60 -7.85 15.86
CA LEU A 73 19.49 -8.96 14.90
C LEU A 73 20.74 -9.83 15.00
N PRO A 74 20.64 -11.13 15.34
CA PRO A 74 21.81 -12.01 15.39
C PRO A 74 22.49 -12.17 14.03
N ASN A 75 23.79 -12.47 14.04
CA ASN A 75 24.47 -12.94 12.83
C ASN A 75 23.80 -14.23 12.33
N GLY A 76 23.43 -14.29 11.06
CA GLY A 76 22.71 -15.43 10.53
C GLY A 76 22.52 -15.41 9.02
N VAL A 77 21.90 -16.47 8.52
CA VAL A 77 21.52 -16.61 7.12
C VAL A 77 20.00 -16.62 7.06
N TYR A 78 19.45 -15.55 6.50
CA TYR A 78 18.03 -15.26 6.53
C TYR A 78 17.39 -15.35 5.15
N THR A 79 16.12 -15.72 5.07
CA THR A 79 15.29 -15.56 3.88
C THR A 79 14.31 -14.41 4.08
N ALA A 80 14.02 -13.66 3.01
CA ALA A 80 12.96 -12.66 3.01
C ALA A 80 11.62 -13.21 2.47
N GLY A 81 11.53 -14.53 2.29
CA GLY A 81 10.38 -15.17 1.66
C GLY A 81 10.35 -14.97 0.14
N GLU A 82 9.18 -15.18 -0.45
CA GLU A 82 8.98 -15.06 -1.91
C GLU A 82 8.72 -13.62 -2.38
N PHE A 83 8.21 -12.79 -1.48
CA PHE A 83 7.65 -11.49 -1.85
C PHE A 83 8.55 -10.31 -1.54
N PHE A 84 9.49 -10.44 -0.60
CA PHE A 84 10.33 -9.34 -0.15
C PHE A 84 11.76 -9.50 -0.64
N ASP A 85 12.39 -8.37 -0.93
CA ASP A 85 13.82 -8.25 -1.21
C ASP A 85 14.43 -7.09 -0.47
N ILE A 86 15.74 -7.15 -0.24
CA ILE A 86 16.46 -5.94 0.14
C ILE A 86 16.30 -4.91 -0.99
N VAL A 87 15.98 -3.67 -0.60
CA VAL A 87 15.78 -2.57 -1.53
C VAL A 87 17.07 -2.25 -2.26
N THR A 88 17.03 -2.30 -3.60
CA THR A 88 18.17 -1.96 -4.47
C THR A 88 18.10 -0.55 -5.07
N THR A 89 17.05 0.20 -4.71
CA THR A 89 16.90 1.60 -5.10
C THR A 89 17.33 2.49 -3.94
N GLU A 90 17.85 3.67 -4.25
CA GLU A 90 18.27 4.62 -3.23
C GLU A 90 17.11 4.96 -2.29
N VAL A 91 17.35 4.85 -0.99
CA VAL A 91 16.36 5.16 0.05
C VAL A 91 16.63 6.54 0.65
N ASP A 92 15.57 7.24 1.01
CA ASP A 92 15.55 8.69 1.28
C ASP A 92 16.56 9.24 2.30
N ALA A 93 17.23 8.53 3.19
CA ALA A 93 18.04 9.10 4.29
C ALA A 93 17.33 10.05 5.29
N THR A 94 16.56 11.07 4.90
CA THR A 94 16.02 12.11 5.82
C THR A 94 14.74 11.70 6.55
N THR A 95 13.92 10.88 5.92
CA THR A 95 12.65 10.39 6.50
C THR A 95 12.84 9.09 7.27
N ILE A 96 11.99 8.82 8.26
CA ILE A 96 11.89 7.47 8.84
C ILE A 96 11.42 6.54 7.72
N GLY A 97 12.07 5.38 7.63
CA GLY A 97 11.84 4.38 6.60
C GLY A 97 12.38 3.05 7.07
N CYS A 98 11.84 1.95 6.56
CA CYS A 98 12.32 0.62 6.88
C CYS A 98 12.26 0.26 8.37
N GLY A 99 11.37 0.91 9.11
CA GLY A 99 11.20 0.66 10.54
C GLY A 99 12.24 1.36 11.42
N ALA A 100 13.12 2.19 10.86
CA ALA A 100 14.25 2.77 11.60
C ALA A 100 14.60 4.19 11.14
N LYS A 101 15.35 4.90 11.99
CA LYS A 101 15.91 6.21 11.67
C LYS A 101 17.05 6.11 10.65
N ARG A 102 17.91 5.09 10.76
CA ARG A 102 18.99 4.80 9.80
C ARG A 102 18.63 3.57 8.98
N LYS A 103 18.81 3.66 7.67
CA LYS A 103 18.40 2.65 6.71
C LYS A 103 19.63 1.99 6.10
N ILE A 104 19.61 0.67 6.01
CA ILE A 104 20.62 -0.12 5.31
C ILE A 104 19.98 -0.67 4.02
N TRP A 105 20.44 -0.22 2.86
CA TRP A 105 19.91 -0.63 1.57
C TRP A 105 21.03 -1.16 0.67
N MET A 106 20.69 -1.93 -0.36
CA MET A 106 21.68 -2.51 -1.27
C MET A 106 22.00 -1.53 -2.39
N ASN A 107 23.21 -0.95 -2.38
CA ASN A 107 23.70 -0.13 -3.48
C ASN A 107 24.39 -1.00 -4.53
N ASP A 108 23.63 -1.97 -5.01
CA ASP A 108 24.05 -2.98 -5.97
C ASP A 108 22.79 -3.59 -6.62
N THR A 109 22.97 -4.53 -7.53
CA THR A 109 21.89 -5.29 -8.15
C THR A 109 21.71 -6.65 -7.48
N LEU A 110 20.48 -7.19 -7.48
CA LEU A 110 20.27 -8.56 -7.00
C LEU A 110 21.07 -9.56 -7.87
N PRO A 111 21.69 -10.61 -7.29
CA PRO A 111 22.37 -11.64 -8.07
C PRO A 111 21.44 -12.43 -8.97
N ASP A 112 21.98 -12.96 -10.06
CA ASP A 112 21.29 -13.94 -10.90
C ASP A 112 21.11 -15.27 -10.16
N ALA A 113 20.12 -16.07 -10.57
CA ALA A 113 19.84 -17.39 -10.00
C ALA A 113 20.85 -18.46 -10.49
N ASP A 114 22.14 -18.27 -10.18
CA ASP A 114 23.23 -19.13 -10.62
C ASP A 114 23.65 -20.21 -9.60
N GLY A 115 22.95 -20.27 -8.46
CA GLY A 115 23.21 -21.26 -7.42
C GLY A 115 24.30 -20.85 -6.42
N SER A 116 24.91 -19.67 -6.55
CA SER A 116 26.03 -19.24 -5.70
C SER A 116 25.70 -18.02 -4.83
N PHE A 117 26.54 -17.77 -3.82
CA PHE A 117 26.49 -16.55 -3.02
C PHE A 117 27.40 -15.49 -3.67
N HIS A 118 26.88 -14.28 -3.76
CA HIS A 118 27.60 -13.13 -4.29
C HIS A 118 27.70 -12.03 -3.25
N ASN A 119 28.86 -11.38 -3.17
CA ASN A 119 29.01 -10.21 -2.31
C ASN A 119 28.26 -9.02 -2.92
N ARG A 120 27.48 -8.32 -2.10
CA ARG A 120 26.72 -7.13 -2.46
C ARG A 120 27.02 -6.00 -1.51
N THR A 121 27.14 -4.80 -2.07
CA THR A 121 27.45 -3.60 -1.29
C THR A 121 26.19 -3.06 -0.64
N MET A 122 26.24 -2.91 0.67
CA MET A 122 25.22 -2.31 1.50
C MET A 122 25.64 -0.88 1.84
N CYS A 123 24.69 0.05 1.80
CA CYS A 123 24.86 1.45 2.15
C CYS A 123 24.05 1.77 3.40
N VAL A 124 24.66 2.53 4.32
CA VAL A 124 24.00 3.06 5.51
C VAL A 124 23.72 4.54 5.28
N THR A 125 22.45 4.93 5.43
CA THR A 125 22.05 6.32 5.27
C THR A 125 22.47 7.19 6.45
N ASP A 126 22.72 8.47 6.21
CA ASP A 126 22.83 9.50 7.22
C ASP A 126 21.80 10.62 7.00
N ALA A 127 20.73 10.59 7.79
CA ALA A 127 19.69 11.60 7.87
C ALA A 127 20.22 13.02 8.19
N ASP A 128 21.32 13.15 8.95
CA ASP A 128 21.80 14.46 9.41
C ASP A 128 22.50 15.23 8.29
N THR A 129 23.17 14.50 7.40
CA THR A 129 23.87 15.06 6.24
C THR A 129 23.11 14.88 4.93
N ASN A 130 21.91 14.27 4.98
CA ASN A 130 21.15 13.83 3.81
C ASN A 130 22.03 13.03 2.83
N ASN A 131 22.85 12.12 3.37
CA ASN A 131 23.70 11.25 2.56
C ASN A 131 23.07 9.86 2.48
N PRO A 132 22.64 9.39 1.29
CA PRO A 132 22.03 8.07 1.15
C PRO A 132 23.03 6.92 1.37
N CYS A 133 24.34 7.18 1.32
CA CYS A 133 25.37 6.17 1.55
C CYS A 133 26.60 6.81 2.21
N LYS A 134 26.49 7.14 3.49
CA LYS A 134 27.63 7.67 4.26
C LYS A 134 28.67 6.59 4.53
N ASP A 135 28.19 5.41 4.91
CA ASP A 135 29.01 4.25 5.20
C ASP A 135 28.58 3.07 4.33
N SER A 136 29.50 2.12 4.11
CA SER A 136 29.19 0.91 3.36
C SER A 136 29.93 -0.32 3.90
N PHE A 137 29.35 -1.49 3.61
CA PHE A 137 29.92 -2.80 3.90
C PHE A 137 29.38 -3.82 2.89
N THR A 138 29.85 -5.06 2.94
CA THR A 138 29.39 -6.11 2.02
C THR A 138 28.69 -7.23 2.78
N ILE A 139 27.61 -7.75 2.21
CA ILE A 139 26.97 -9.01 2.65
C ILE A 139 27.00 -10.04 1.53
N ALA A 140 26.84 -11.32 1.86
CA ALA A 140 26.67 -12.37 0.87
C ALA A 140 25.18 -12.59 0.58
N VAL A 141 24.80 -12.59 -0.70
CA VAL A 141 23.42 -12.77 -1.17
C VAL A 141 23.36 -13.93 -2.15
N HIS A 142 22.39 -14.82 -1.97
CA HIS A 142 22.12 -15.93 -2.86
C HIS A 142 20.71 -15.83 -3.43
N ASN A 143 20.58 -15.97 -4.75
CA ASN A 143 19.30 -16.00 -5.43
C ASN A 143 18.88 -17.46 -5.70
N GLY A 144 17.86 -17.92 -4.97
CA GLY A 144 17.27 -19.26 -5.10
C GLY A 144 16.17 -19.35 -6.17
N GLY A 145 15.94 -18.30 -6.95
CA GLY A 145 14.88 -18.21 -7.95
C GLY A 145 13.64 -17.51 -7.40
N SER A 146 12.80 -18.23 -6.65
CA SER A 146 11.57 -17.67 -6.07
C SER A 146 11.79 -16.94 -4.75
N PHE A 147 12.95 -17.09 -4.12
CA PHE A 147 13.32 -16.42 -2.87
C PHE A 147 14.80 -16.04 -2.90
N ARG A 148 15.21 -15.13 -2.02
CA ARG A 148 16.63 -14.82 -1.79
C ARG A 148 17.02 -15.07 -0.34
N VAL A 149 18.29 -15.40 -0.20
CA VAL A 149 18.95 -15.69 1.06
C VAL A 149 20.05 -14.66 1.28
N TYR A 150 20.09 -14.11 2.49
CA TYR A 150 20.97 -13.01 2.89
C TYR A 150 21.78 -13.43 4.10
N ALA A 151 23.11 -13.36 4.02
CA ALA A 151 23.98 -13.48 5.17
C ALA A 151 24.03 -12.12 5.88
N LEU A 152 23.15 -11.93 6.87
CA LEU A 152 23.03 -10.68 7.60
C LEU A 152 23.88 -10.74 8.86
N GLU A 153 24.51 -9.62 9.16
CA GLU A 153 25.30 -9.43 10.37
C GLU A 153 24.57 -8.48 11.33
N THR A 154 24.72 -8.74 12.63
CA THR A 154 24.40 -7.83 13.71
C THR A 154 25.07 -6.49 13.44
N PHE A 155 24.28 -5.43 13.38
CA PHE A 155 24.81 -4.13 13.01
C PHE A 155 25.65 -3.54 14.15
N ASN A 156 26.94 -3.31 13.89
CA ASN A 156 27.84 -2.67 14.85
C ASN A 156 27.68 -1.14 14.78
N SER A 157 26.75 -0.59 15.55
CA SER A 157 26.50 0.86 15.55
C SER A 157 27.69 1.70 15.99
N SER A 158 28.53 1.20 16.90
CA SER A 158 29.73 1.93 17.36
C SER A 158 30.77 2.12 16.26
N LYS A 159 30.85 1.19 15.31
CA LYS A 159 31.75 1.32 14.15
C LYS A 159 31.39 2.55 13.29
N TYR A 160 30.12 2.94 13.25
CA TYR A 160 29.59 4.00 12.40
C TYR A 160 29.14 5.25 13.18
N GLY A 161 29.33 5.27 14.50
CA GLY A 161 28.90 6.39 15.36
C GLY A 161 27.38 6.56 15.42
N LEU A 162 26.63 5.45 15.41
CA LEU A 162 25.17 5.39 15.39
C LEU A 162 24.60 4.80 16.70
N GLU A 163 25.27 4.97 17.83
CA GLU A 163 24.88 4.31 19.09
C GLU A 163 23.53 4.77 19.64
N ASN A 164 23.03 5.92 19.21
CA ASN A 164 21.76 6.49 19.66
C ASN A 164 20.65 6.40 18.62
N ASP A 165 20.93 5.86 17.43
CA ASP A 165 19.94 5.75 16.36
C ASP A 165 19.55 4.29 16.16
N THR A 166 18.27 4.05 15.88
CA THR A 166 17.85 2.76 15.33
C THR A 166 18.38 2.60 13.91
N VAL A 167 18.63 1.34 13.55
CA VAL A 167 19.17 0.98 12.24
C VAL A 167 18.51 -0.29 11.75
N SER A 168 18.10 -0.33 10.48
CA SER A 168 17.40 -1.48 9.92
C SER A 168 17.81 -1.75 8.47
N TYR A 169 17.99 -3.03 8.13
CA TYR A 169 17.97 -3.51 6.75
C TYR A 169 16.60 -3.25 6.12
N CYS A 170 16.62 -2.51 5.02
CA CYS A 170 15.44 -2.20 4.23
C CYS A 170 15.04 -3.37 3.36
N PHE A 171 13.86 -3.93 3.63
CA PHE A 171 13.22 -4.94 2.81
C PHE A 171 11.91 -4.41 2.28
N ASP A 172 11.62 -4.65 1.02
CA ASP A 172 10.37 -4.19 0.43
C ASP A 172 9.83 -5.22 -0.55
N LEU A 173 8.56 -5.07 -0.96
CA LEU A 173 7.98 -5.96 -1.95
C LEU A 173 8.81 -5.92 -3.24
N SER A 174 9.16 -7.09 -3.74
CA SER A 174 10.02 -7.23 -4.91
C SER A 174 9.44 -6.48 -6.11
N ILE A 175 10.22 -5.55 -6.67
CA ILE A 175 9.82 -4.68 -7.80
C ILE A 175 9.41 -5.52 -9.04
N SER A 176 9.85 -6.77 -9.11
CA SER A 176 9.50 -7.71 -10.18
C SER A 176 8.00 -8.02 -10.30
N ARG A 177 7.18 -7.62 -9.32
CA ARG A 177 5.72 -7.82 -9.31
C ARG A 177 4.98 -6.50 -9.09
N ASP A 178 5.21 -5.51 -9.94
CA ASP A 178 4.41 -4.28 -9.93
C ASP A 178 2.93 -4.62 -10.20
N PRO A 179 2.00 -4.43 -9.23
CA PRO A 179 0.59 -4.76 -9.40
C PRO A 179 -0.15 -3.81 -10.35
N CYS A 180 0.50 -2.72 -10.77
CA CYS A 180 -0.03 -1.81 -11.78
C CYS A 180 0.36 -2.21 -13.22
N SER A 181 1.19 -3.25 -13.39
CA SER A 181 1.57 -3.75 -14.71
C SER A 181 0.41 -4.52 -15.38
N ALA A 182 0.50 -4.75 -16.70
CA ALA A 182 -0.59 -5.31 -17.52
C ALA A 182 -1.06 -6.73 -17.13
N THR A 183 -0.28 -7.45 -16.31
CA THR A 183 -0.71 -8.71 -15.71
C THR A 183 -1.71 -8.41 -14.59
N ILE A 184 -2.99 -8.66 -14.89
CA ILE A 184 -4.12 -8.41 -13.99
C ILE A 184 -3.88 -9.15 -12.66
N PRO A 185 -3.83 -8.45 -11.50
CA PRO A 185 -3.71 -9.10 -10.21
C PRO A 185 -4.92 -10.00 -9.93
N THR A 186 -4.74 -10.95 -9.02
CA THR A 186 -5.78 -11.94 -8.68
C THR A 186 -7.05 -11.22 -8.24
N SER A 187 -8.20 -11.48 -8.88
CA SER A 187 -9.46 -10.96 -8.35
C SER A 187 -9.75 -11.64 -7.02
N LEU A 188 -10.06 -10.85 -5.98
CA LEU A 188 -10.58 -11.42 -4.74
C LEU A 188 -11.90 -12.14 -5.06
N PRO A 189 -12.12 -13.37 -4.59
CA PRO A 189 -13.40 -14.04 -4.76
C PRO A 189 -14.50 -13.39 -3.90
N GLY A 190 -15.64 -13.04 -4.52
CA GLY A 190 -16.83 -12.56 -3.82
C GLY A 190 -16.69 -11.26 -3.01
N PRO A 191 -16.03 -10.20 -3.52
CA PRO A 191 -15.83 -8.95 -2.77
C PRO A 191 -17.15 -8.28 -2.36
N GLU A 192 -18.25 -8.54 -3.05
CA GLU A 192 -19.59 -8.09 -2.68
C GLU A 192 -20.08 -8.63 -1.33
N SER A 193 -19.55 -9.79 -0.93
CA SER A 193 -19.89 -10.42 0.34
C SER A 193 -19.05 -9.91 1.50
N HIS A 194 -17.99 -9.17 1.22
CA HIS A 194 -17.17 -8.43 2.18
C HIS A 194 -17.69 -7.04 2.52
N ARG A 195 -18.93 -6.70 2.11
CA ARG A 195 -19.50 -5.37 2.29
C ARG A 195 -20.02 -5.11 3.70
N PRO A 196 -19.90 -3.88 4.24
CA PRO A 196 -20.46 -3.54 5.56
C PRO A 196 -21.93 -3.95 5.72
N GLY A 197 -22.72 -3.85 4.65
CA GLY A 197 -24.14 -4.26 4.65
C GLY A 197 -24.40 -5.76 4.75
N ASN A 198 -23.40 -6.62 4.51
CA ASN A 198 -23.57 -8.07 4.61
C ASN A 198 -23.49 -8.55 6.06
N THR A 199 -24.60 -9.07 6.57
CA THR A 199 -24.78 -9.58 7.94
C THR A 199 -25.02 -11.10 8.00
N ASP A 200 -25.09 -11.78 6.86
CA ASP A 200 -25.83 -13.05 6.77
C ASP A 200 -24.93 -14.29 6.80
N VAL A 201 -23.68 -14.17 6.34
CA VAL A 201 -22.74 -15.30 6.23
C VAL A 201 -21.40 -14.90 6.82
N ILE A 202 -20.95 -15.66 7.82
CA ILE A 202 -19.58 -15.57 8.33
C ILE A 202 -18.65 -16.24 7.31
N GLN A 203 -17.72 -15.45 6.83
CA GLN A 203 -16.63 -15.78 5.95
C GLN A 203 -15.32 -15.54 6.69
N SER A 204 -14.27 -16.14 6.17
CA SER A 204 -12.94 -16.04 6.76
C SER A 204 -11.92 -15.95 5.64
N ASP A 205 -11.15 -14.87 5.62
CA ASP A 205 -10.05 -14.66 4.69
C ASP A 205 -8.75 -15.34 5.15
N ALA A 206 -8.83 -16.23 6.15
CA ALA A 206 -7.71 -17.05 6.61
C ALA A 206 -7.16 -18.00 5.51
N HIS A 207 -7.90 -18.17 4.42
CA HIS A 207 -7.50 -18.98 3.27
C HIS A 207 -6.78 -18.19 2.16
N LEU A 208 -6.70 -16.86 2.27
CA LEU A 208 -5.99 -16.05 1.28
C LEU A 208 -4.50 -16.38 1.32
N SER A 209 -3.90 -16.58 0.15
CA SER A 209 -2.45 -16.62 0.01
C SER A 209 -1.92 -15.20 -0.14
N ASP A 210 -0.73 -14.95 0.37
CA ASP A 210 -0.02 -13.69 0.24
C ASP A 210 0.13 -13.33 -1.25
N ASN A 211 -0.58 -12.30 -1.71
CA ASN A 211 -0.54 -11.88 -3.10
C ASN A 211 -1.13 -10.47 -3.28
N TRP A 212 -0.91 -9.89 -4.46
CA TRP A 212 -1.64 -8.73 -4.93
C TRP A 212 -3.04 -9.12 -5.43
N TYR A 213 -4.05 -8.47 -4.87
CA TYR A 213 -5.45 -8.64 -5.23
C TYR A 213 -6.05 -7.36 -5.82
N SER A 214 -6.95 -7.57 -6.78
CA SER A 214 -7.93 -6.57 -7.22
C SER A 214 -9.28 -6.85 -6.56
N VAL A 215 -9.92 -5.79 -6.10
CA VAL A 215 -11.27 -5.82 -5.49
C VAL A 215 -12.21 -4.86 -6.19
N GLU A 216 -11.93 -4.46 -7.44
CA GLU A 216 -12.77 -3.50 -8.17
C GLU A 216 -14.24 -3.99 -8.30
N PRO A 217 -15.23 -3.09 -8.18
CA PRO A 217 -15.13 -1.63 -7.98
C PRO A 217 -15.00 -1.21 -6.50
N TYR A 218 -14.75 -2.14 -5.59
CA TYR A 218 -14.69 -1.89 -4.15
C TYR A 218 -13.32 -1.35 -3.72
N GLN A 219 -13.29 -0.81 -2.51
CA GLN A 219 -12.10 -0.37 -1.80
C GLN A 219 -12.20 -0.78 -0.34
N ILE A 220 -11.06 -1.03 0.31
CA ILE A 220 -11.08 -1.34 1.75
C ILE A 220 -11.70 -0.16 2.51
N VAL A 221 -12.60 -0.42 3.45
CA VAL A 221 -13.25 0.69 4.17
C VAL A 221 -12.24 1.40 5.07
N THR A 222 -12.30 2.74 5.08
CA THR A 222 -11.40 3.61 5.86
C THR A 222 -11.96 4.03 7.22
N ASN A 223 -13.18 3.60 7.52
CA ASN A 223 -13.85 3.86 8.78
C ASN A 223 -14.21 2.52 9.41
N SER A 224 -14.21 2.46 10.74
CA SER A 224 -14.68 1.29 11.46
C SER A 224 -16.07 0.91 10.96
N PRO A 225 -16.29 -0.36 10.58
CA PRO A 225 -17.63 -0.89 10.46
C PRO A 225 -18.38 -0.65 11.77
N ASP A 226 -19.66 -0.32 11.63
CA ASP A 226 -20.55 -0.07 12.75
C ASP A 226 -20.69 -1.33 13.63
N LEU A 227 -20.53 -1.13 14.95
CA LEU A 227 -20.58 -2.15 15.99
C LEU A 227 -22.01 -2.60 16.34
N ASP A 228 -23.05 -1.94 15.80
CA ASP A 228 -24.45 -2.28 16.09
C ASP A 228 -24.86 -3.68 15.59
N SER A 229 -24.05 -4.32 14.75
CA SER A 229 -24.22 -5.71 14.32
C SER A 229 -22.99 -6.55 14.67
N PRO A 230 -23.16 -7.76 15.24
CA PRO A 230 -22.05 -8.67 15.54
C PRO A 230 -21.41 -9.27 14.27
N ILE A 231 -22.05 -9.14 13.12
CA ILE A 231 -21.55 -9.58 11.82
C ILE A 231 -21.69 -8.42 10.84
N ARG A 232 -20.57 -8.02 10.25
CA ARG A 232 -20.44 -6.99 9.21
C ARG A 232 -19.38 -7.45 8.24
N CYS A 233 -19.45 -7.01 6.99
CA CYS A 233 -18.44 -7.40 5.99
C CYS A 233 -18.37 -8.91 5.80
N GLY A 234 -19.49 -9.60 6.07
CA GLY A 234 -19.53 -11.06 6.07
C GLY A 234 -18.59 -11.71 7.09
N ALA A 235 -18.18 -11.05 8.18
CA ALA A 235 -17.25 -11.62 9.16
C ALA A 235 -17.62 -11.22 10.59
N LYS A 236 -17.12 -11.98 11.57
CA LYS A 236 -17.23 -11.62 12.99
C LYS A 236 -16.16 -10.60 13.38
N TYR A 237 -14.95 -10.74 12.84
CA TYR A 237 -13.84 -9.82 13.06
C TYR A 237 -13.55 -9.08 11.75
N GLN A 238 -13.90 -7.80 11.67
CA GLN A 238 -13.76 -7.06 10.42
C GLN A 238 -12.40 -6.37 10.37
N LEU A 239 -11.65 -6.60 9.28
CA LEU A 239 -10.41 -5.89 8.99
C LEU A 239 -10.73 -4.66 8.14
N TRP A 240 -10.35 -3.48 8.63
CA TRP A 240 -10.55 -2.21 7.94
C TRP A 240 -9.31 -1.33 8.07
N MET A 241 -9.15 -0.35 7.19
CA MET A 241 -7.96 0.51 7.17
C MET A 241 -8.20 1.76 8.03
N ASN A 242 -7.42 1.97 9.09
CA ASN A 242 -7.51 3.19 9.88
C ASN A 242 -6.52 4.25 9.38
N ASP A 243 -6.60 4.55 8.09
CA ASP A 243 -5.67 5.42 7.38
C ASP A 243 -6.30 5.90 6.07
N SER A 244 -5.60 6.79 5.38
CA SER A 244 -5.90 7.31 4.06
C SER A 244 -5.34 6.43 2.95
N PHE A 245 -6.00 6.48 1.79
CA PHE A 245 -5.47 5.87 0.57
C PHE A 245 -4.22 6.60 0.07
N PRO A 246 -3.24 5.87 -0.50
CA PRO A 246 -2.06 6.49 -1.08
C PRO A 246 -2.37 7.31 -2.34
N GLU A 247 -1.57 8.34 -2.58
CA GLU A 247 -1.58 9.13 -3.82
C GLU A 247 -1.03 8.34 -5.01
N VAL A 248 -1.19 8.87 -6.22
CA VAL A 248 -0.63 8.29 -7.45
C VAL A 248 0.85 8.69 -7.57
N ASP A 249 1.71 8.09 -6.73
CA ASP A 249 3.15 8.37 -6.68
C ASP A 249 4.03 7.25 -7.25
N GLY A 250 3.39 6.18 -7.76
CA GLY A 250 4.06 5.00 -8.32
C GLY A 250 4.66 4.05 -7.27
N LYS A 251 4.46 4.32 -5.98
CA LYS A 251 4.94 3.51 -4.86
C LYS A 251 3.81 2.72 -4.23
N HIS A 252 4.13 1.59 -3.61
CA HIS A 252 3.22 0.96 -2.66
C HIS A 252 3.46 1.50 -1.26
N HIS A 253 2.43 1.44 -0.44
CA HIS A 253 2.38 2.05 0.87
C HIS A 253 1.91 1.03 1.90
N LEU A 254 2.68 0.85 2.97
CA LEU A 254 2.25 0.04 4.11
C LEU A 254 1.11 0.76 4.84
N ARG A 255 0.03 0.01 5.12
CA ARG A 255 -1.14 0.52 5.83
C ARG A 255 -1.51 -0.41 6.96
N LYS A 256 -1.75 0.17 8.13
CA LYS A 256 -2.22 -0.55 9.30
C LYS A 256 -3.71 -0.84 9.17
N LEU A 257 -4.05 -2.10 9.38
CA LEU A 257 -5.43 -2.54 9.49
C LEU A 257 -5.82 -2.68 10.96
N CYS A 258 -7.01 -2.18 11.27
CA CYS A 258 -7.69 -2.38 12.52
C CYS A 258 -8.58 -3.60 12.43
N ILE A 259 -8.67 -4.35 13.54
CA ILE A 259 -9.59 -5.47 13.68
C ILE A 259 -10.68 -5.07 14.66
N THR A 260 -11.90 -4.97 14.16
CA THR A 260 -13.08 -4.77 14.99
C THR A 260 -13.46 -6.07 15.69
N ASP A 261 -13.70 -6.03 17.00
CA ASP A 261 -14.22 -7.15 17.79
C ASP A 261 -15.52 -6.77 18.48
N PRO A 262 -16.66 -7.32 18.00
CA PRO A 262 -17.96 -6.98 18.55
C PRO A 262 -18.13 -7.47 20.00
N ALA A 263 -17.33 -8.43 20.48
CA ALA A 263 -17.43 -8.92 21.85
C ALA A 263 -16.87 -7.94 22.88
N THR A 264 -15.88 -7.13 22.50
CA THR A 264 -15.24 -6.14 23.39
C THR A 264 -15.69 -4.72 23.10
N SER A 265 -16.48 -4.51 22.03
CA SER A 265 -16.79 -3.18 21.48
C SER A 265 -15.53 -2.37 21.13
N ASP A 266 -14.43 -3.06 20.84
CA ASP A 266 -13.18 -2.45 20.41
C ASP A 266 -13.17 -2.41 18.88
N THR A 267 -13.07 -1.22 18.31
CA THR A 267 -13.02 -1.02 16.85
C THR A 267 -11.62 -1.27 16.28
N CYS A 268 -10.59 -1.31 17.13
CA CYS A 268 -9.23 -1.55 16.73
C CYS A 268 -8.44 -2.24 17.84
N ILE A 269 -8.63 -3.56 17.96
CA ILE A 269 -7.81 -4.34 18.89
C ILE A 269 -6.34 -4.18 18.50
N ASN A 270 -5.47 -4.06 19.50
CA ASN A 270 -4.00 -3.95 19.40
C ASN A 270 -3.27 -5.07 18.61
N SER A 271 -3.98 -5.96 17.90
CA SER A 271 -3.39 -6.84 16.91
C SER A 271 -3.03 -6.04 15.67
N VAL A 272 -1.73 -5.89 15.44
CA VAL A 272 -1.19 -5.10 14.33
C VAL A 272 -1.18 -5.96 13.06
N HIS A 273 -2.21 -5.82 12.23
CA HIS A 273 -2.26 -6.41 10.89
C HIS A 273 -1.96 -5.34 9.85
N PHE A 274 -1.33 -5.72 8.74
CA PHE A 274 -0.88 -4.78 7.73
C PHE A 274 -1.22 -5.25 6.33
N THR A 275 -1.30 -4.29 5.42
CA THR A 275 -1.39 -4.55 3.99
C THR A 275 -0.57 -3.51 3.23
N PHE A 276 -0.06 -3.88 2.06
CA PHE A 276 0.50 -2.90 1.13
C PHE A 276 -0.58 -2.47 0.16
N ILE A 277 -0.69 -1.17 -0.08
CA ILE A 277 -1.64 -0.61 -1.02
C ILE A 277 -0.88 0.17 -2.08
N LYS A 278 -1.20 -0.07 -3.35
CA LYS A 278 -0.66 0.73 -4.47
C LYS A 278 -1.80 1.37 -5.24
N ASN A 279 -1.65 2.65 -5.56
CA ASN A 279 -2.60 3.40 -6.39
C ASN A 279 -2.14 3.34 -7.86
N CYS A 280 -2.85 2.55 -8.67
CA CYS A 280 -2.60 2.37 -10.09
C CYS A 280 -3.55 3.26 -10.90
N ASP A 281 -3.32 4.57 -10.87
CA ASP A 281 -4.12 5.58 -11.58
C ASP A 281 -5.62 5.60 -11.16
N GLY A 282 -5.87 5.65 -9.86
CA GLY A 282 -7.21 5.67 -9.28
C GLY A 282 -7.79 4.28 -9.00
N VAL A 283 -7.07 3.23 -9.42
CA VAL A 283 -7.41 1.85 -9.13
C VAL A 283 -6.47 1.31 -8.06
N PHE A 284 -7.01 0.92 -6.91
CA PHE A 284 -6.20 0.40 -5.80
C PHE A 284 -5.93 -1.10 -5.94
N ARG A 285 -4.70 -1.48 -5.61
CA ARG A 285 -4.24 -2.87 -5.49
C ARG A 285 -3.79 -3.13 -4.07
N TYR A 286 -4.13 -4.30 -3.55
CA TYR A 286 -3.90 -4.63 -2.15
C TYR A 286 -3.05 -5.89 -2.07
N PHE A 287 -1.94 -5.85 -1.34
CA PHE A 287 -1.21 -7.05 -0.97
C PHE A 287 -1.87 -7.64 0.27
N LEU A 288 -2.78 -8.59 0.06
CA LEU A 288 -3.55 -9.21 1.13
C LEU A 288 -2.87 -10.51 1.57
N THR A 289 -2.88 -10.74 2.86
CA THR A 289 -2.37 -11.97 3.50
C THR A 289 -3.51 -12.71 4.20
N SER A 290 -3.26 -13.95 4.60
CA SER A 290 -4.18 -14.70 5.46
C SER A 290 -4.58 -13.89 6.68
N SER A 291 -5.88 -13.80 6.95
CA SER A 291 -6.39 -13.02 8.07
C SER A 291 -5.98 -13.65 9.43
N PRO A 292 -5.68 -12.83 10.46
CA PRO A 292 -4.99 -13.32 11.66
C PRO A 292 -5.93 -14.04 12.65
N LYS A 293 -7.23 -14.02 12.41
CA LYS A 293 -8.24 -14.69 13.25
C LYS A 293 -9.17 -15.58 12.40
N PRO A 294 -9.68 -16.69 12.94
CA PRO A 294 -10.81 -17.37 12.31
C PRO A 294 -12.01 -16.41 12.27
N ASP A 295 -12.87 -16.56 11.27
CA ASP A 295 -14.06 -15.72 11.07
C ASP A 295 -13.73 -14.23 10.90
N SER A 296 -12.53 -13.94 10.39
CA SER A 296 -12.07 -12.58 10.10
C SER A 296 -11.90 -12.35 8.61
N ALA A 297 -12.38 -11.21 8.12
CA ALA A 297 -12.34 -10.88 6.71
C ALA A 297 -12.09 -9.38 6.49
N TYR A 298 -11.43 -9.07 5.38
CA TYR A 298 -11.23 -7.70 4.91
C TYR A 298 -12.58 -7.10 4.55
N CYS A 299 -12.82 -5.85 4.96
CA CYS A 299 -14.06 -5.17 4.70
C CYS A 299 -13.90 -4.22 3.51
N PHE A 300 -14.71 -4.44 2.47
CA PHE A 300 -14.66 -3.65 1.24
C PHE A 300 -16.00 -2.97 0.99
N ASP A 301 -16.00 -1.73 0.51
CA ASP A 301 -17.24 -1.11 0.03
C ASP A 301 -16.98 -0.34 -1.26
N ILE A 302 -18.08 0.00 -1.95
CA ILE A 302 -18.01 0.89 -3.09
C ILE A 302 -17.63 2.26 -2.52
N PRO A 303 -16.59 2.92 -3.05
CA PRO A 303 -16.25 4.26 -2.62
C PRO A 303 -17.50 5.10 -2.72
N ALA A 304 -17.87 5.78 -1.63
CA ALA A 304 -18.90 6.79 -1.73
C ALA A 304 -18.42 7.75 -2.81
N ILE A 305 -19.07 7.73 -3.98
CA ILE A 305 -18.89 8.75 -4.99
C ILE A 305 -19.25 10.01 -4.22
N ALA A 306 -18.25 10.77 -3.77
CA ALA A 306 -18.44 11.91 -2.90
C ALA A 306 -19.59 12.69 -3.49
N ASP A 307 -20.76 12.62 -2.81
CA ASP A 307 -22.07 12.83 -3.42
C ASP A 307 -21.91 13.91 -4.47
N ASP A 308 -21.91 13.51 -5.75
CA ASP A 308 -21.87 14.47 -6.84
C ASP A 308 -23.06 15.36 -6.52
N PRO A 309 -22.83 16.61 -6.06
CA PRO A 309 -23.76 17.32 -5.19
C PRO A 309 -25.10 17.25 -5.89
N ALA A 310 -26.04 16.48 -5.29
CA ALA A 310 -27.18 15.88 -6.00
C ALA A 310 -27.61 16.85 -7.10
N PRO A 311 -27.42 16.50 -8.40
CA PRO A 311 -27.33 17.47 -9.49
C PRO A 311 -28.41 18.49 -9.25
N ASP A 312 -27.99 19.72 -8.91
CA ASP A 312 -28.88 20.75 -8.37
C ASP A 312 -30.14 20.70 -9.21
N PHE A 313 -31.21 20.11 -8.63
CA PHE A 313 -32.35 19.64 -9.40
C PHE A 313 -33.09 20.90 -9.78
N THR A 314 -32.60 21.56 -10.81
CA THR A 314 -33.27 22.61 -11.54
C THR A 314 -34.22 21.83 -12.43
N PRO A 315 -35.52 21.75 -12.09
CA PRO A 315 -36.46 21.05 -12.94
C PRO A 315 -36.43 21.73 -14.31
N SER A 316 -35.74 21.11 -15.26
CA SER A 316 -35.82 21.46 -16.65
C SER A 316 -37.21 21.05 -17.10
N ASN A 317 -38.03 22.06 -17.38
CA ASN A 317 -39.34 21.95 -18.06
C ASN A 317 -40.56 21.68 -17.18
N VAL A 318 -40.60 22.10 -15.91
CA VAL A 318 -41.93 22.44 -15.34
C VAL A 318 -42.36 23.75 -16.00
N LYS A 319 -43.15 23.63 -17.07
CA LYS A 319 -43.85 24.76 -17.67
C LYS A 319 -44.88 25.26 -16.66
N ILE A 320 -44.48 26.18 -15.79
CA ILE A 320 -45.42 26.88 -14.92
C ILE A 320 -46.22 27.81 -15.84
N ASP A 321 -47.42 27.39 -16.24
CA ASP A 321 -48.36 28.25 -16.94
C ASP A 321 -48.89 29.28 -15.93
N VAL A 322 -48.20 30.42 -15.85
CA VAL A 322 -48.66 31.57 -15.08
C VAL A 322 -49.73 32.27 -15.91
N SER A 323 -50.98 31.84 -15.80
CA SER A 323 -52.10 32.55 -16.41
C SER A 323 -52.37 33.83 -15.61
N LEU A 324 -52.00 34.98 -16.17
CA LEU A 324 -52.31 36.30 -15.61
C LEU A 324 -53.82 36.54 -15.77
N THR A 325 -54.61 36.30 -14.73
CA THR A 325 -56.08 36.34 -14.84
C THR A 325 -56.63 37.76 -14.88
N TRP A 326 -55.98 38.75 -14.27
CA TRP A 326 -56.35 40.17 -14.34
C TRP A 326 -55.30 41.07 -13.66
N ILE A 327 -55.26 42.34 -14.06
CA ILE A 327 -54.48 43.40 -13.40
C ILE A 327 -55.46 44.42 -12.85
N GLN A 328 -55.38 44.73 -11.55
CA GLN A 328 -56.15 45.82 -10.96
C GLN A 328 -55.25 47.05 -10.78
N LEU A 329 -55.50 48.09 -11.59
CA LEU A 329 -54.84 49.38 -11.44
C LEU A 329 -55.68 50.27 -10.51
N GLY A 330 -55.26 50.39 -9.26
CA GLY A 330 -55.83 51.35 -8.32
C GLY A 330 -55.26 52.74 -8.57
N LEU A 331 -56.09 53.69 -9.02
CA LEU A 331 -55.75 55.10 -9.05
C LEU A 331 -56.13 55.74 -7.71
N THR A 332 -55.14 55.93 -6.84
CA THR A 332 -55.28 56.85 -5.71
C THR A 332 -54.41 58.07 -5.94
N SER A 333 -55.05 59.24 -5.89
CA SER A 333 -54.43 60.53 -6.09
C SER A 333 -53.45 60.82 -4.95
N SER A 334 -52.15 60.57 -5.16
CA SER A 334 -51.00 61.35 -4.64
C SER A 334 -49.70 60.56 -4.42
N SER A 335 -49.57 59.29 -4.81
CA SER A 335 -48.26 58.61 -4.85
C SER A 335 -48.33 57.29 -5.62
N LEU A 336 -47.78 57.26 -6.84
CA LEU A 336 -47.75 56.07 -7.69
C LEU A 336 -46.62 55.11 -7.25
N LYS A 337 -46.97 54.06 -6.51
CA LYS A 337 -46.20 52.81 -6.49
C LYS A 337 -47.10 51.68 -6.98
N PRO A 338 -46.96 51.21 -8.23
CA PRO A 338 -47.68 50.03 -8.65
C PRO A 338 -47.20 48.84 -7.80
N SER A 339 -48.14 48.13 -7.18
CA SER A 339 -47.88 46.84 -6.53
C SER A 339 -48.44 45.73 -7.41
N LEU A 340 -47.59 44.76 -7.75
CA LEU A 340 -48.03 43.51 -8.34
C LEU A 340 -48.24 42.52 -7.20
N GLN A 341 -49.43 41.91 -7.12
CA GLN A 341 -49.69 40.79 -6.23
C GLN A 341 -49.92 39.54 -7.07
N PHE A 342 -49.26 38.45 -6.68
CA PHE A 342 -49.44 37.13 -7.27
C PHE A 342 -50.13 36.24 -6.24
N GLN A 343 -51.15 35.48 -6.65
CA GLN A 343 -51.80 34.48 -5.81
C GLN A 343 -51.41 33.10 -6.34
N CYS A 344 -50.75 32.29 -5.51
CA CYS A 344 -50.40 30.91 -5.86
C CYS A 344 -51.58 30.00 -5.55
N SER A 345 -52.03 29.21 -6.53
CA SER A 345 -53.23 28.36 -6.42
C SER A 345 -52.96 26.92 -5.96
N SER A 346 -51.77 26.60 -5.46
CA SER A 346 -51.45 25.26 -4.93
C SER A 346 -50.48 25.35 -3.76
N GLY A 347 -50.75 24.57 -2.70
CA GLY A 347 -50.14 24.62 -1.36
C GLY A 347 -48.65 24.23 -1.28
N HIS A 348 -47.80 24.80 -2.12
CA HIS A 348 -46.36 24.72 -1.99
C HIS A 348 -45.80 26.04 -1.47
N SER A 349 -45.13 25.96 -0.33
CA SER A 349 -44.47 27.08 0.34
C SER A 349 -43.13 27.36 -0.32
N GLY A 350 -42.94 28.59 -0.81
CA GLY A 350 -41.63 29.13 -1.19
C GLY A 350 -41.43 29.25 -2.70
N LEU A 351 -41.80 30.40 -3.27
CA LEU A 351 -41.39 30.80 -4.62
C LEU A 351 -40.42 31.98 -4.50
N LEU A 352 -39.15 31.80 -4.87
CA LEU A 352 -38.16 32.87 -4.90
C LEU A 352 -37.99 33.39 -6.33
N VAL A 353 -38.74 34.44 -6.69
CA VAL A 353 -38.62 35.07 -8.02
C VAL A 353 -37.41 36.01 -8.03
N ARG A 354 -36.31 35.61 -8.68
CA ARG A 354 -35.08 36.44 -8.72
C ARG A 354 -35.04 37.47 -9.85
N ARG A 355 -35.79 37.31 -10.95
CA ARG A 355 -35.85 38.30 -12.05
C ARG A 355 -37.19 38.28 -12.76
N LEU A 356 -37.84 39.44 -12.83
CA LEU A 356 -38.97 39.71 -13.71
C LEU A 356 -38.51 40.74 -14.75
N LEU A 357 -38.45 40.35 -16.03
CA LEU A 357 -38.10 41.24 -17.12
C LEU A 357 -39.40 41.77 -17.74
N LEU A 358 -39.80 42.98 -17.33
CA LEU A 358 -40.84 43.74 -18.01
C LEU A 358 -40.17 44.49 -19.16
N CYS A 359 -40.54 44.17 -20.41
CA CYS A 359 -40.10 44.91 -21.58
C CYS A 359 -40.77 46.29 -21.59
N GLY A 360 -40.05 47.32 -21.15
CA GLY A 360 -40.48 48.72 -21.21
C GLY A 360 -39.62 49.59 -20.30
N ARG A 361 -39.10 50.70 -20.82
CA ARG A 361 -38.05 51.55 -20.23
C ARG A 361 -38.36 52.08 -18.81
N SER A 362 -37.27 52.27 -18.06
CA SER A 362 -37.07 53.03 -16.80
C SER A 362 -37.07 52.22 -15.49
N LEU A 363 -35.91 52.26 -14.83
CA LEU A 363 -35.59 51.63 -13.54
C LEU A 363 -36.36 52.30 -12.41
N HIS A 364 -37.33 51.61 -11.83
CA HIS A 364 -37.72 51.80 -10.43
C HIS A 364 -37.54 50.46 -9.69
N GLN A 365 -36.89 50.51 -8.53
CA GLN A 365 -36.62 49.36 -7.68
C GLN A 365 -37.92 48.96 -6.99
N TYR A 366 -38.54 47.86 -7.41
CA TYR A 366 -39.73 47.31 -6.74
C TYR A 366 -39.31 46.36 -5.62
N ARG A 367 -39.87 46.56 -4.42
CA ARG A 367 -39.73 45.61 -3.31
C ARG A 367 -41.02 44.81 -3.24
N ILE A 368 -40.98 43.57 -3.74
CA ILE A 368 -42.11 42.64 -3.66
C ILE A 368 -42.07 41.98 -2.27
N ARG A 369 -43.17 42.05 -1.52
CA ARG A 369 -43.37 41.27 -0.30
C ARG A 369 -44.51 40.29 -0.56
N CYS A 370 -44.21 39.00 -0.47
CA CYS A 370 -45.22 37.96 -0.45
C CYS A 370 -45.59 37.68 1.02
N TYR A 371 -46.88 37.67 1.33
CA TYR A 371 -47.39 37.21 2.62
C TYR A 371 -48.17 35.92 2.38
N CYS A 372 -47.77 34.84 3.04
CA CYS A 372 -48.57 33.62 3.11
C CYS A 372 -49.32 33.65 4.44
N SER A 373 -50.64 33.79 4.42
CA SER A 373 -51.48 33.55 5.59
C SER A 373 -51.69 32.04 5.72
N GLY A 374 -50.98 31.41 6.66
CA GLY A 374 -51.34 30.08 7.12
C GLY A 374 -52.48 30.19 8.14
N SER A 375 -53.66 29.66 7.80
CA SER A 375 -54.64 29.25 8.81
C SER A 375 -54.22 27.87 9.33
N HIS A 376 -54.18 27.73 10.66
CA HIS A 376 -53.79 26.52 11.40
C HIS A 376 -54.43 25.23 10.91
#